data_AF-A8J2N4-F1
#
_entry.id   AF-A8J2N4-F1
#
_cell.length_a   1.000
_cell.length_b   1.000
_cell.length_c   1.000
_cell.angle_alpha   90.00
_cell.angle_beta   90.00
_cell.angle_gamma   90.00
#
_symmetry.space_group_name_H-M   'P 1'
#
loop_
_entity.id
_entity.type
_entity.pdbx_description
1 polymer ?
#
loop_
_entity_poly.entity_id
_entity_poly.type
_entity_poly.pdbx_seq_one_letter_code
_entity_poly.pdbx_strand_id
1 'polypeptide(L)'
;MQSLALQNPGLQAPCRRLGLRRIAPVPVRLATSVAWSSSQSTASRRRSWVAAAAATGTADDAAATTSTSTAATSAATEPTTDEEPVDADAAAEAEAKKSQAYSEDMQKKMGTTLTYRHEDGLNYNRILPDLIVGSCLQTVADVDHLYNKENVRTIFCLQEDPDMAYFSLDIIPIQERCAELGLKHVRFPIRDFDGFDLRRKLPKAVARLARDHDPTAGTVYIHCTAGMGRAPATALAYMFWLRDFQLDAAYELLRGKRMCSPRIEAIRSATVDLLVGSEPVPVTIAVFRTGTATDFKIAGLDVGWHQQLPLEREPGTGRMVLNRVLQPGKYAYKFVVDGHWTYSADHPTLQDGNNTNNYVEVLGREVPEHLQLAQQRLLQPGGDLTEEERAELRMMLCPWASHAALYGEPTGAAQPDMAAIDFDDRLP
;
A
#
# COMPACT_ATOMS: atom_id res chain seq x y z
N MET A 1 -39.26 23.82 -66.14
CA MET A 1 -39.21 25.24 -65.74
C MET A 1 -38.00 25.39 -64.83
N GLN A 2 -36.82 25.72 -65.37
CA GLN A 2 -36.18 27.05 -65.36
C GLN A 2 -36.01 27.61 -63.92
N SER A 3 -34.77 27.65 -63.39
CA SER A 3 -33.84 28.81 -63.38
C SER A 3 -34.05 29.67 -62.10
N LEU A 4 -33.08 29.97 -61.23
CA LEU A 4 -31.95 30.89 -61.46
C LEU A 4 -30.91 30.80 -60.34
N ALA A 5 -29.66 31.04 -60.72
CA ALA A 5 -28.48 31.25 -59.88
C ALA A 5 -28.39 32.69 -59.33
N LEU A 6 -27.49 32.94 -58.37
CA LEU A 6 -26.69 34.17 -58.26
C LEU A 6 -25.42 33.95 -57.42
N GLN A 7 -24.34 34.60 -57.85
CA GLN A 7 -22.92 34.44 -57.47
C GLN A 7 -22.43 35.55 -56.51
N ASN A 8 -21.40 35.23 -55.69
CA ASN A 8 -20.22 36.03 -55.22
C ASN A 8 -20.40 37.44 -54.57
N PRO A 9 -19.41 38.05 -53.86
CA PRO A 9 -17.94 37.86 -53.90
C PRO A 9 -17.20 37.83 -52.54
N GLY A 10 -15.89 37.58 -52.61
CA GLY A 10 -14.99 37.48 -51.45
C GLY A 10 -14.46 38.80 -50.86
N LEU A 11 -13.70 38.65 -49.77
CA LEU A 11 -12.78 39.69 -49.27
C LEU A 11 -11.63 39.05 -48.48
N GLN A 12 -10.44 39.51 -48.84
CA GLN A 12 -9.14 39.14 -48.32
C GLN A 12 -8.86 39.75 -46.94
N ALA A 13 -8.12 38.98 -46.12
CA ALA A 13 -7.16 39.28 -45.03
C ALA A 13 -7.05 40.72 -44.44
N PRO A 14 -6.67 40.85 -43.15
CA PRO A 14 -5.23 40.80 -42.87
C PRO A 14 -4.81 40.06 -41.59
N CYS A 15 -3.67 39.38 -41.75
CA CYS A 15 -2.80 38.86 -40.71
C CYS A 15 -2.31 40.01 -39.79
N ARG A 16 -2.56 39.93 -38.48
CA ARG A 16 -1.88 40.76 -37.47
C ARG A 16 -1.08 39.87 -36.53
N ARG A 17 0.25 39.97 -36.68
CA ARG A 17 1.24 39.60 -35.66
C ARG A 17 0.96 40.42 -34.39
N LEU A 18 0.77 39.76 -33.27
CA LEU A 18 0.96 40.35 -31.94
C LEU A 18 2.02 39.53 -31.22
N GLY A 19 3.10 40.22 -30.87
CA GLY A 19 4.34 39.64 -30.38
C GLY A 19 4.24 39.05 -28.99
N LEU A 20 5.05 38.03 -28.78
CA LEU A 20 5.47 37.49 -27.49
C LEU A 20 5.91 38.63 -26.55
N ARG A 21 5.09 38.93 -25.54
CA ARG A 21 5.57 39.62 -24.34
C ARG A 21 6.11 38.58 -23.37
N ARG A 22 7.42 38.63 -23.13
CA ARG A 22 8.06 37.94 -22.00
C ARG A 22 7.44 38.46 -20.70
N ILE A 23 6.79 37.58 -19.96
CA ILE A 23 6.39 37.83 -18.57
C ILE A 23 7.64 37.59 -17.73
N ALA A 24 8.15 38.64 -17.09
CA ALA A 24 9.22 38.54 -16.09
C ALA A 24 8.65 37.95 -14.78
N PRO A 25 9.43 37.17 -14.02
CA PRO A 25 8.97 36.63 -12.74
C PRO A 25 8.80 37.74 -11.70
N VAL A 26 7.66 37.71 -11.01
CA VAL A 26 7.34 38.55 -9.85
C VAL A 26 8.17 38.05 -8.65
N PRO A 27 8.83 38.93 -7.88
CA PRO A 27 9.60 38.51 -6.71
C PRO A 27 8.67 38.14 -5.55
N VAL A 28 8.81 36.92 -5.05
CA VAL A 28 8.18 36.46 -3.80
C VAL A 28 8.87 37.16 -2.62
N ARG A 29 8.11 37.94 -1.85
CA ARG A 29 8.57 38.51 -0.57
C ARG A 29 8.54 37.41 0.50
N LEU A 30 9.68 37.19 1.15
CA LEU A 30 9.77 36.41 2.39
C LEU A 30 9.00 37.12 3.51
N ALA A 31 7.99 36.47 4.05
CA ALA A 31 7.37 36.86 5.30
C ALA A 31 8.26 36.40 6.46
N THR A 32 8.69 37.36 7.27
CA THR A 32 9.45 37.21 8.50
C THR A 32 8.71 36.40 9.55
N SER A 33 9.41 35.49 10.22
CA SER A 33 8.94 34.69 11.34
C SER A 33 8.59 35.57 12.55
N VAL A 34 7.41 35.35 13.13
CA VAL A 34 7.05 35.87 14.44
C VAL A 34 7.49 34.84 15.47
N ALA A 35 8.47 35.21 16.29
CA ALA A 35 8.95 34.42 17.41
C ALA A 35 7.90 34.40 18.53
N TRP A 36 7.50 33.19 18.97
CA TRP A 36 6.76 33.00 20.20
C TRP A 36 7.75 32.62 21.30
N SER A 37 7.95 33.52 22.26
CA SER A 37 8.73 33.28 23.46
C SER A 37 7.85 32.69 24.56
N SER A 38 8.18 31.51 25.07
CA SER A 38 7.69 31.05 26.36
C SER A 38 8.89 30.79 27.27
N SER A 39 9.03 31.68 28.24
CA SER A 39 9.99 31.71 29.35
C SER A 39 9.97 30.43 30.18
N GLN A 40 11.13 29.80 30.36
CA GLN A 40 11.38 28.81 31.39
C GLN A 40 11.95 29.48 32.65
N SER A 41 11.36 29.15 33.79
CA SER A 41 11.89 29.46 35.12
C SER A 41 12.90 28.39 35.55
N THR A 42 14.06 28.87 35.95
CA THR A 42 15.24 28.16 36.46
C THR A 42 15.01 27.42 37.78
N ALA A 43 15.62 26.24 37.92
CA ALA A 43 16.17 25.77 39.19
C ALA A 43 17.36 24.81 38.98
N SER A 44 18.54 25.42 39.13
CA SER A 44 19.88 24.86 39.44
C SER A 44 19.91 23.52 40.19
N ARG A 45 20.77 22.59 39.72
CA ARG A 45 21.80 21.98 40.59
C ARG A 45 23.01 21.49 39.78
N ARG A 46 24.18 21.97 40.21
CA ARG A 46 25.54 21.72 39.73
C ARG A 46 26.10 20.38 40.21
N ARG A 47 26.99 19.78 39.41
CA ARG A 47 28.37 19.28 39.74
C ARG A 47 28.91 18.54 38.50
N SER A 48 29.74 19.20 37.68
CA SER A 48 31.21 19.25 37.72
C SER A 48 31.90 17.98 37.19
N TRP A 49 32.55 18.18 36.04
CA TRP A 49 33.48 17.31 35.30
C TRP A 49 34.83 17.11 36.01
N VAL A 50 35.58 16.07 35.63
CA VAL A 50 37.05 15.97 35.32
C VAL A 50 37.28 14.51 34.83
N ALA A 51 37.61 14.21 33.55
CA ALA A 51 38.95 14.03 32.93
C ALA A 51 39.91 13.08 33.71
N ALA A 52 40.78 12.23 33.16
CA ALA A 52 41.25 11.90 31.82
C ALA A 52 42.05 10.56 31.84
N ALA A 53 42.27 10.01 30.63
CA ALA A 53 43.47 9.36 30.06
C ALA A 53 44.26 8.21 30.78
N ALA A 54 44.26 7.04 30.09
CA ALA A 54 45.39 6.31 29.46
C ALA A 54 46.74 6.02 30.16
N ALA A 55 47.17 4.75 30.12
CA ALA A 55 48.53 4.21 29.83
C ALA A 55 48.52 2.67 30.10
N THR A 56 48.62 1.75 29.12
CA THR A 56 49.81 1.13 28.45
C THR A 56 50.70 0.21 29.32
N GLY A 57 50.97 -1.02 28.83
CA GLY A 57 52.09 -1.91 29.24
C GLY A 57 51.70 -3.40 29.32
N THR A 58 51.80 -4.21 28.25
CA THR A 58 52.93 -5.10 27.81
C THR A 58 52.86 -6.56 28.29
N ALA A 59 52.75 -7.47 27.29
CA ALA A 59 53.48 -8.75 27.01
C ALA A 59 54.27 -9.46 28.13
N ASP A 60 54.48 -10.78 28.23
CA ASP A 60 54.45 -11.99 27.37
C ASP A 60 54.31 -13.22 28.31
N ASP A 61 53.92 -14.41 27.82
CA ASP A 61 54.78 -15.61 27.72
C ASP A 61 54.03 -16.92 27.40
N ALA A 62 54.77 -17.86 26.82
CA ALA A 62 54.32 -19.04 26.07
C ALA A 62 54.48 -20.40 26.80
N ALA A 63 54.19 -21.48 26.03
CA ALA A 63 54.56 -22.91 26.18
C ALA A 63 53.57 -23.83 26.96
N ALA A 64 52.90 -24.78 26.27
CA ALA A 64 53.30 -26.18 25.99
C ALA A 64 53.40 -27.03 27.28
N THR A 65 52.77 -28.19 27.48
CA THR A 65 52.80 -29.51 26.79
C THR A 65 51.88 -30.41 27.67
N THR A 66 51.18 -31.49 27.29
CA THR A 66 51.69 -32.83 26.92
C THR A 66 50.48 -33.81 26.78
N SER A 67 50.54 -34.68 25.75
CA SER A 67 50.12 -36.10 25.66
C SER A 67 49.08 -36.69 26.65
N THR A 68 48.12 -37.54 26.25
CA THR A 68 48.37 -38.90 25.73
C THR A 68 47.19 -39.54 24.97
N SER A 69 47.56 -40.19 23.87
CA SER A 69 46.99 -41.37 23.19
C SER A 69 46.08 -42.31 24.01
N THR A 70 45.00 -42.82 23.39
CA THR A 70 44.90 -44.24 22.98
C THR A 70 43.77 -44.44 21.96
N ALA A 71 44.06 -45.20 20.91
CA ALA A 71 43.12 -45.67 19.91
C ALA A 71 42.55 -47.04 20.31
N ALA A 72 41.27 -47.29 20.01
CA ALA A 72 40.70 -48.62 19.91
C ALA A 72 39.57 -48.65 18.86
N THR A 73 39.57 -49.73 18.10
CA THR A 73 38.98 -49.93 16.77
C THR A 73 37.54 -50.46 16.82
N SER A 74 36.77 -50.11 15.78
CA SER A 74 35.71 -50.88 15.09
C SER A 74 34.47 -51.39 15.84
N ALA A 75 33.28 -50.99 15.39
CA ALA A 75 32.32 -51.84 14.68
C ALA A 75 31.05 -51.05 14.30
N ALA A 76 30.42 -51.46 13.20
CA ALA A 76 29.30 -50.82 12.52
C ALA A 76 27.98 -50.84 13.32
N THR A 77 27.15 -49.80 13.16
CA THR A 77 25.69 -49.84 13.39
C THR A 77 24.99 -48.80 12.49
N GLU A 78 23.82 -49.16 12.01
CA GLU A 78 22.94 -48.52 11.01
C GLU A 78 22.53 -47.06 11.33
N PRO A 79 22.06 -46.26 10.35
CA PRO A 79 21.68 -44.87 10.60
C PRO A 79 20.28 -44.80 11.24
N THR A 80 20.22 -44.46 12.52
CA THR A 80 19.00 -43.93 13.14
C THR A 80 18.84 -42.47 12.72
N THR A 81 17.69 -42.17 12.12
CA THR A 81 17.23 -40.80 11.87
C THR A 81 16.65 -40.27 13.17
N ASP A 82 17.50 -39.62 13.97
CA ASP A 82 17.06 -38.79 15.09
C ASP A 82 16.82 -37.37 14.56
N GLU A 83 15.60 -37.10 14.08
CA GLU A 83 15.09 -35.72 14.10
C GLU A 83 14.73 -35.40 15.55
N GLU A 84 15.50 -34.51 16.17
CA GLU A 84 15.19 -34.01 17.51
C GLU A 84 13.80 -33.33 17.52
N PRO A 85 12.98 -33.56 18.55
CA PRO A 85 11.67 -32.94 18.63
C PRO A 85 11.85 -31.43 18.84
N VAL A 86 11.38 -30.66 17.87
CA VAL A 86 11.18 -29.22 18.04
C VAL A 86 10.27 -29.01 19.25
N ASP A 87 10.80 -28.38 20.29
CA ASP A 87 10.06 -28.09 21.52
C ASP A 87 8.84 -27.21 21.17
N ALA A 88 7.65 -27.81 21.25
CA ALA A 88 6.40 -27.17 20.83
C ALA A 88 6.11 -25.89 21.64
N ASP A 89 6.56 -25.84 22.91
CA ASP A 89 6.42 -24.66 23.75
C ASP A 89 7.32 -23.51 23.25
N ALA A 90 8.54 -23.82 22.80
CA ALA A 90 9.45 -22.83 22.24
C ALA A 90 8.95 -22.27 20.90
N ALA A 91 8.32 -23.10 20.07
CA ALA A 91 7.71 -22.67 18.81
C ALA A 91 6.51 -21.74 19.03
N ALA A 92 5.61 -22.10 19.96
CA ALA A 92 4.47 -21.26 20.34
C ALA A 92 4.91 -19.92 20.95
N GLU A 93 5.95 -19.92 21.79
CA GLU A 93 6.51 -18.69 22.36
C GLU A 93 7.13 -17.78 21.28
N ALA A 94 7.81 -18.36 20.28
CA ALA A 94 8.37 -17.61 19.17
C ALA A 94 7.29 -16.97 18.28
N GLU A 95 6.19 -17.67 18.03
CA GLU A 95 5.04 -17.17 17.28
C GLU A 95 4.33 -16.02 18.03
N ALA A 96 4.10 -16.18 19.32
CA ALA A 96 3.53 -15.13 20.17
C ALA A 96 4.39 -13.84 20.17
N LYS A 97 5.72 -13.98 20.18
CA LYS A 97 6.65 -12.83 20.04
C LYS A 97 6.51 -12.13 18.70
N LYS A 98 6.34 -12.87 17.59
CA LYS A 98 6.08 -12.30 16.26
C LYS A 98 4.74 -11.58 16.22
N SER A 99 3.68 -12.20 16.75
CA SER A 99 2.34 -11.59 16.87
C SER A 99 2.37 -10.28 17.67
N GLN A 100 3.11 -10.25 18.79
CA GLN A 100 3.27 -9.05 19.60
C GLN A 100 4.00 -7.94 18.84
N ALA A 101 5.14 -8.24 18.22
CA ALA A 101 5.90 -7.27 17.44
C ALA A 101 5.07 -6.69 16.27
N TYR A 102 4.32 -7.55 15.56
CA TYR A 102 3.39 -7.11 14.51
C TYR A 102 2.27 -6.23 15.06
N SER A 103 1.70 -6.59 16.21
CA SER A 103 0.67 -5.78 16.87
C SER A 103 1.18 -4.40 17.28
N GLU A 104 2.38 -4.32 17.84
CA GLU A 104 3.01 -3.04 18.21
C GLU A 104 3.26 -2.14 16.99
N ASP A 105 3.76 -2.70 15.89
CA ASP A 105 3.94 -1.96 14.63
C ASP A 105 2.58 -1.50 14.05
N MET A 106 1.57 -2.37 14.08
CA MET A 106 0.21 -2.04 13.67
C MET A 106 -0.37 -0.88 14.50
N GLN A 107 -0.27 -0.94 15.83
CA GLN A 107 -0.75 0.12 16.72
C GLN A 107 -0.08 1.45 16.39
N LYS A 108 1.24 1.43 16.20
CA LYS A 108 2.04 2.61 15.88
C LYS A 108 1.68 3.21 14.52
N LYS A 109 1.56 2.40 13.46
CA LYS A 109 1.33 2.86 12.09
C LYS A 109 -0.13 3.14 11.76
N MET A 110 -1.06 2.51 12.47
CA MET A 110 -2.50 2.70 12.28
C MET A 110 -3.10 3.69 13.30
N GLY A 111 -2.37 4.04 14.37
CA GLY A 111 -2.87 4.87 15.46
C GLY A 111 -4.02 4.21 16.22
N THR A 112 -3.95 2.89 16.43
CA THR A 112 -5.03 2.10 17.07
C THR A 112 -4.52 1.37 18.31
N THR A 113 -5.43 0.80 19.09
CA THR A 113 -5.13 -0.11 20.21
C THR A 113 -5.44 -1.58 19.86
N LEU A 114 -5.67 -1.87 18.57
CA LEU A 114 -5.99 -3.21 18.12
C LEU A 114 -4.77 -4.13 18.26
N THR A 115 -5.00 -5.42 18.41
CA THR A 115 -3.95 -6.44 18.50
C THR A 115 -4.30 -7.60 17.59
N TYR A 116 -3.27 -8.24 17.04
CA TYR A 116 -3.38 -9.45 16.25
C TYR A 116 -2.56 -10.55 16.92
N ARG A 117 -3.21 -11.70 17.14
CA ARG A 117 -2.62 -12.90 17.71
C ARG A 117 -2.70 -14.01 16.66
N HIS A 118 -1.57 -14.30 16.03
CA HIS A 118 -1.49 -15.36 15.01
C HIS A 118 -1.77 -16.72 15.62
N GLU A 119 -1.31 -16.94 16.85
CA GLU A 119 -1.44 -18.21 17.56
C GLU A 119 -2.89 -18.58 17.94
N ASP A 120 -3.83 -17.64 17.86
CA ASP A 120 -5.27 -17.91 18.05
C ASP A 120 -5.94 -18.51 16.81
N GLY A 121 -5.21 -18.62 15.69
CA GLY A 121 -5.70 -19.17 14.44
C GLY A 121 -6.54 -18.21 13.60
N LEU A 122 -7.23 -18.79 12.60
CA LEU A 122 -8.13 -18.07 11.71
C LEU A 122 -9.27 -17.40 12.50
N ASN A 123 -9.43 -16.09 12.36
CA ASN A 123 -10.57 -15.35 12.90
C ASN A 123 -11.22 -14.45 11.85
N TYR A 124 -12.55 -14.36 11.88
CA TYR A 124 -13.31 -13.64 10.87
C TYR A 124 -14.69 -13.24 11.35
N ASN A 125 -15.33 -12.32 10.61
CA ASN A 125 -16.71 -11.91 10.85
C ASN A 125 -17.46 -11.78 9.53
N ARG A 126 -18.72 -12.23 9.52
CA ARG A 126 -19.62 -12.11 8.37
C ARG A 126 -20.21 -10.70 8.29
N ILE A 127 -19.78 -9.92 7.31
CA ILE A 127 -20.19 -8.53 7.13
C ILE A 127 -21.50 -8.44 6.35
N LEU A 128 -21.62 -9.16 5.24
CA LEU A 128 -22.87 -9.33 4.47
C LEU A 128 -23.22 -10.83 4.36
N PRO A 129 -24.45 -11.20 3.93
CA PRO A 129 -24.81 -12.59 3.72
C PRO A 129 -23.85 -13.36 2.81
N ASP A 130 -23.17 -12.68 1.87
CA ASP A 130 -22.23 -13.25 0.92
C ASP A 130 -20.78 -12.74 1.11
N LEU A 131 -20.46 -12.00 2.17
CA LEU A 131 -19.14 -11.39 2.37
C LEU A 131 -18.64 -11.55 3.81
N ILE A 132 -17.46 -12.16 3.94
CA ILE A 132 -16.71 -12.31 5.19
C ILE A 132 -15.39 -11.52 5.10
N VAL A 133 -15.00 -10.91 6.20
CA VAL A 133 -13.67 -10.31 6.39
C VAL A 133 -12.96 -11.00 7.55
N GLY A 134 -11.69 -11.36 7.37
CA GLY A 134 -10.92 -12.03 8.40
C GLY A 134 -9.40 -11.98 8.24
N SER A 135 -8.71 -12.71 9.12
CA SER A 135 -7.26 -12.91 9.10
C SER A 135 -6.82 -13.90 8.02
N CYS A 136 -5.52 -14.05 7.84
CA CYS A 136 -4.96 -15.03 6.93
C CYS A 136 -5.33 -16.47 7.33
N LEU A 137 -5.50 -17.32 6.31
CA LEU A 137 -5.49 -18.76 6.50
C LEU A 137 -4.09 -19.20 6.90
N GLN A 138 -4.02 -20.20 7.77
CA GLN A 138 -2.78 -20.76 8.28
C GLN A 138 -2.57 -22.18 7.81
N THR A 139 -3.66 -22.94 7.63
CA THR A 139 -3.61 -24.36 7.32
C THR A 139 -4.62 -24.76 6.24
N VAL A 140 -4.45 -25.96 5.70
CA VAL A 140 -5.42 -26.59 4.77
C VAL A 140 -6.80 -26.78 5.43
N ALA A 141 -6.84 -27.03 6.74
CA ALA A 141 -8.08 -27.20 7.48
C ALA A 141 -8.94 -25.91 7.52
N ASP A 142 -8.30 -24.74 7.42
CA ASP A 142 -9.00 -23.45 7.32
C ASP A 142 -9.81 -23.35 6.02
N VAL A 143 -9.26 -23.88 4.91
CA VAL A 143 -9.96 -23.93 3.62
C VAL A 143 -11.21 -24.79 3.75
N ASP A 144 -11.08 -25.98 4.34
CA ASP A 144 -12.19 -26.90 4.56
C ASP A 144 -13.26 -26.30 5.46
N HIS A 145 -12.84 -25.60 6.52
CA HIS A 145 -13.76 -24.90 7.43
C HIS A 145 -14.57 -23.83 6.69
N LEU A 146 -13.90 -22.95 5.95
CA LEU A 146 -14.56 -21.88 5.18
C LEU A 146 -15.49 -22.45 4.09
N TYR A 147 -15.08 -23.51 3.39
CA TYR A 147 -15.89 -24.14 2.36
C TYR A 147 -17.14 -24.80 2.93
N ASN A 148 -17.00 -25.61 3.99
CA ASN A 148 -18.08 -26.44 4.52
C ASN A 148 -19.03 -25.68 5.46
N LYS A 149 -18.50 -24.73 6.26
CA LYS A 149 -19.28 -24.04 7.30
C LYS A 149 -19.82 -22.69 6.85
N GLU A 150 -19.07 -21.98 6.00
CA GLU A 150 -19.40 -20.60 5.63
C GLU A 150 -19.87 -20.46 4.18
N ASN A 151 -19.95 -21.58 3.44
CA ASN A 151 -20.28 -21.63 2.01
C ASN A 151 -19.37 -20.70 1.19
N VAL A 152 -18.08 -20.67 1.51
CA VAL A 152 -17.11 -19.86 0.76
C VAL A 152 -16.84 -20.50 -0.60
N ARG A 153 -16.86 -19.66 -1.64
CA ARG A 153 -16.56 -20.04 -3.04
C ARG A 153 -15.39 -19.27 -3.63
N THR A 154 -15.04 -18.13 -3.03
CA THR A 154 -13.90 -17.31 -3.41
C THR A 154 -13.13 -16.90 -2.16
N ILE A 155 -11.82 -17.15 -2.12
CA ILE A 155 -10.88 -16.59 -1.14
C ILE A 155 -10.11 -15.48 -1.84
N PHE A 156 -10.15 -14.27 -1.27
CA PHE A 156 -9.50 -13.08 -1.81
C PHE A 156 -8.37 -12.63 -0.88
N CYS A 157 -7.14 -13.01 -1.24
CA CYS A 157 -5.93 -12.80 -0.45
C CYS A 157 -5.21 -11.50 -0.87
N LEU A 158 -5.06 -10.58 0.08
CA LEU A 158 -4.39 -9.29 -0.12
C LEU A 158 -2.92 -9.26 0.34
N GLN A 159 -2.37 -10.41 0.78
CA GLN A 159 -1.01 -10.49 1.32
C GLN A 159 0.07 -10.45 0.23
N GLU A 160 1.15 -9.73 0.52
CA GLU A 160 2.41 -9.82 -0.20
C GLU A 160 3.22 -11.02 0.33
N ASP A 161 4.17 -11.53 -0.47
CA ASP A 161 5.02 -12.65 -0.04
C ASP A 161 5.81 -12.38 1.26
N PRO A 162 6.32 -11.15 1.53
CA PRO A 162 6.92 -10.82 2.82
C PRO A 162 5.97 -10.97 4.02
N ASP A 163 4.66 -10.73 3.84
CA ASP A 163 3.68 -10.89 4.92
C ASP A 163 3.57 -12.36 5.34
N MET A 164 3.52 -13.26 4.35
CA MET A 164 3.42 -14.70 4.56
C MET A 164 4.72 -15.26 5.11
N ALA A 165 5.87 -14.83 4.56
CA ALA A 165 7.19 -15.23 5.03
C ALA A 165 7.43 -14.85 6.49
N TYR A 166 6.94 -13.70 6.95
CA TYR A 166 7.07 -13.28 8.35
C TYR A 166 6.45 -14.29 9.32
N PHE A 167 5.28 -14.82 8.99
CA PHE A 167 4.55 -15.83 9.77
C PHE A 167 4.84 -17.28 9.33
N SER A 168 5.84 -17.49 8.46
CA SER A 168 6.19 -18.82 7.93
C SER A 168 5.00 -19.55 7.26
N LEU A 169 4.11 -18.80 6.62
CA LEU A 169 2.93 -19.34 5.94
C LEU A 169 3.29 -19.88 4.55
N ASP A 170 3.01 -21.15 4.31
CA ASP A 170 3.06 -21.75 2.98
C ASP A 170 1.69 -21.72 2.32
N ILE A 171 1.59 -20.94 1.25
CA ILE A 171 0.34 -20.73 0.51
C ILE A 171 0.07 -21.87 -0.50
N ILE A 172 1.08 -22.66 -0.87
CA ILE A 172 0.93 -23.68 -1.92
C ILE A 172 -0.10 -24.75 -1.52
N PRO A 173 -0.03 -25.39 -0.33
CA PRO A 173 -1.03 -26.37 0.08
C PRO A 173 -2.45 -25.78 0.19
N ILE A 174 -2.57 -24.51 0.59
CA ILE A 174 -3.85 -23.80 0.65
C ILE A 174 -4.45 -23.66 -0.75
N GLN A 175 -3.64 -23.29 -1.73
CA GLN A 175 -4.09 -23.15 -3.13
C GLN A 175 -4.46 -24.48 -3.76
N GLU A 176 -3.66 -25.52 -3.52
CA GLU A 176 -3.95 -26.88 -3.99
C GLU A 176 -5.29 -27.37 -3.42
N ARG A 177 -5.53 -27.19 -2.12
CA ARG A 177 -6.81 -27.54 -1.51
C ARG A 177 -7.99 -26.76 -2.08
N CYS A 178 -7.80 -25.46 -2.34
CA CYS A 178 -8.83 -24.66 -3.00
C CYS A 178 -9.18 -25.23 -4.38
N ALA A 179 -8.17 -25.63 -5.17
CA ALA A 179 -8.37 -26.22 -6.48
C ALA A 179 -9.12 -27.56 -6.42
N GLU A 180 -8.79 -28.43 -5.46
CA GLU A 180 -9.49 -29.71 -5.23
C GLU A 180 -10.99 -29.53 -4.96
N LEU A 181 -11.35 -28.47 -4.21
CA LEU A 181 -12.72 -28.15 -3.84
C LEU A 181 -13.46 -27.29 -4.89
N GLY A 182 -12.79 -26.89 -5.97
CA GLY A 182 -13.33 -25.95 -6.95
C GLY A 182 -13.54 -24.52 -6.40
N LEU A 183 -12.86 -24.18 -5.30
CA LEU A 183 -12.88 -22.85 -4.68
C LEU A 183 -11.85 -21.96 -5.39
N LYS A 184 -12.24 -20.73 -5.76
CA LYS A 184 -11.32 -19.76 -6.37
C LYS A 184 -10.43 -19.09 -5.33
N HIS A 185 -9.13 -19.42 -5.33
CA HIS A 185 -8.14 -18.67 -4.54
C HIS A 185 -7.53 -17.53 -5.39
N VAL A 186 -7.84 -16.29 -5.07
CA VAL A 186 -7.42 -15.09 -5.81
C VAL A 186 -6.41 -14.31 -4.98
N ARG A 187 -5.24 -14.01 -5.55
CA ARG A 187 -4.26 -13.10 -4.95
C ARG A 187 -4.32 -11.73 -5.60
N PHE A 188 -4.36 -10.69 -4.78
CA PHE A 188 -4.21 -9.30 -5.19
C PHE A 188 -3.40 -8.53 -4.13
N PRO A 189 -2.05 -8.55 -4.21
CA PRO A 189 -1.21 -8.05 -3.12
C PRO A 189 -1.30 -6.54 -2.92
N ILE A 190 -1.60 -6.10 -1.69
CA ILE A 190 -1.58 -4.70 -1.25
C ILE A 190 -0.60 -4.60 -0.09
N ARG A 191 0.31 -3.62 -0.12
CA ARG A 191 1.35 -3.45 0.89
C ARG A 191 0.80 -3.14 2.25
N ASP A 192 1.32 -3.82 3.27
CA ASP A 192 0.87 -3.58 4.64
C ASP A 192 1.27 -2.20 5.15
N PHE A 193 0.41 -1.64 5.99
CA PHE A 193 0.57 -0.31 6.61
C PHE A 193 0.76 0.88 5.65
N ASP A 194 0.64 0.70 4.34
CA ASP A 194 0.82 1.74 3.33
C ASP A 194 -0.55 2.29 2.85
N GLY A 195 -0.90 3.49 3.30
CA GLY A 195 -2.22 4.08 3.00
C GLY A 195 -2.32 4.56 1.56
N PHE A 196 -1.16 4.86 0.97
CA PHE A 196 -1.06 5.29 -0.40
C PHE A 196 -1.18 4.08 -1.35
N ASP A 197 -0.41 3.01 -1.11
CA ASP A 197 -0.55 1.77 -1.90
C ASP A 197 -1.98 1.23 -1.84
N LEU A 198 -2.61 1.27 -0.64
CA LEU A 198 -4.02 0.91 -0.48
C LEU A 198 -4.93 1.76 -1.38
N ARG A 199 -4.89 3.10 -1.28
CA ARG A 199 -5.71 4.01 -2.12
C ARG A 199 -5.57 3.68 -3.60
N ARG A 200 -4.34 3.48 -4.06
CA ARG A 200 -4.01 3.22 -5.47
C ARG A 200 -4.49 1.87 -5.97
N LYS A 201 -4.41 0.84 -5.12
CA LYS A 201 -4.75 -0.53 -5.49
C LYS A 201 -6.21 -0.88 -5.28
N LEU A 202 -6.96 -0.11 -4.47
CA LEU A 202 -8.37 -0.37 -4.19
C LEU A 202 -9.24 -0.51 -5.47
N PRO A 203 -9.15 0.37 -6.49
CA PRO A 203 -9.95 0.21 -7.70
C PRO A 203 -9.75 -1.14 -8.40
N LYS A 204 -8.49 -1.52 -8.62
CA LYS A 204 -8.13 -2.78 -9.26
C LYS A 204 -8.47 -3.99 -8.39
N ALA A 205 -8.29 -3.88 -7.07
CA ALA A 205 -8.68 -4.92 -6.12
C ALA A 205 -10.19 -5.17 -6.15
N VAL A 206 -11.00 -4.11 -6.15
CA VAL A 206 -12.47 -4.21 -6.20
C VAL A 206 -12.93 -4.73 -7.56
N ALA A 207 -12.34 -4.29 -8.66
CA ALA A 207 -12.69 -4.81 -10.00
C ALA A 207 -12.37 -6.30 -10.11
N ARG A 208 -11.21 -6.73 -9.58
CA ARG A 208 -10.80 -8.14 -9.53
C ARG A 208 -11.70 -8.98 -8.63
N LEU A 209 -12.08 -8.44 -7.47
CA LEU A 209 -13.05 -9.05 -6.56
C LEU A 209 -14.40 -9.23 -7.26
N ALA A 210 -14.91 -8.19 -7.91
CA ALA A 210 -16.18 -8.24 -8.63
C ALA A 210 -16.18 -9.26 -9.77
N ARG A 211 -15.05 -9.45 -10.45
CA ARG A 211 -14.89 -10.47 -11.49
C ARG A 211 -14.98 -11.89 -10.95
N ASP A 212 -14.30 -12.16 -9.84
CA ASP A 212 -14.09 -13.52 -9.36
C ASP A 212 -15.13 -13.96 -8.31
N HIS A 213 -15.83 -13.02 -7.66
CA HIS A 213 -16.93 -13.24 -6.73
C HIS A 213 -18.29 -13.07 -7.42
N ASP A 214 -19.17 -14.05 -7.23
CA ASP A 214 -20.60 -13.98 -7.58
C ASP A 214 -21.42 -14.07 -6.28
N PRO A 215 -22.08 -12.97 -5.86
CA PRO A 215 -22.91 -12.91 -4.66
C PRO A 215 -24.05 -13.94 -4.59
N THR A 216 -24.47 -14.50 -5.73
CA THR A 216 -25.52 -15.52 -5.81
C THR A 216 -24.99 -16.95 -5.71
N ALA A 217 -23.71 -17.16 -6.03
CA ALA A 217 -23.08 -18.48 -6.04
C ALA A 217 -22.54 -18.91 -4.67
N GLY A 218 -22.20 -17.96 -3.80
CA GLY A 218 -21.73 -18.25 -2.45
C GLY A 218 -21.10 -17.06 -1.76
N THR A 219 -20.30 -17.33 -0.73
CA THR A 219 -19.63 -16.31 0.09
C THR A 219 -18.22 -16.04 -0.43
N VAL A 220 -17.79 -14.77 -0.43
CA VAL A 220 -16.37 -14.40 -0.55
C VAL A 220 -15.74 -14.19 0.82
N TYR A 221 -14.53 -14.73 0.99
CA TYR A 221 -13.67 -14.51 2.15
C TYR A 221 -12.54 -13.55 1.79
N ILE A 222 -12.63 -12.30 2.24
CA ILE A 222 -11.61 -11.27 1.97
C ILE A 222 -10.68 -11.19 3.17
N HIS A 223 -9.37 -11.39 2.93
CA HIS A 223 -8.39 -11.34 4.01
C HIS A 223 -7.09 -10.62 3.63
N CYS A 224 -6.38 -10.20 4.68
CA CYS A 224 -4.98 -9.80 4.64
C CYS A 224 -4.26 -10.60 5.74
N THR A 225 -3.28 -10.04 6.45
CA THR A 225 -2.68 -10.70 7.61
C THR A 225 -3.66 -10.75 8.80
N ALA A 226 -3.96 -9.60 9.41
CA ALA A 226 -4.84 -9.54 10.58
C ALA A 226 -6.33 -9.34 10.26
N GLY A 227 -6.68 -8.99 9.02
CA GLY A 227 -8.05 -8.62 8.66
C GLY A 227 -8.52 -7.30 9.28
N MET A 228 -7.59 -6.38 9.58
CA MET A 228 -7.89 -5.12 10.30
C MET A 228 -7.62 -3.84 9.50
N GLY A 229 -6.91 -3.92 8.37
CA GLY A 229 -6.57 -2.77 7.53
C GLY A 229 -6.99 -2.96 6.07
N ARG A 230 -6.18 -3.68 5.29
CA ARG A 230 -6.36 -3.88 3.84
C ARG A 230 -7.68 -4.60 3.50
N ALA A 231 -7.95 -5.74 4.15
CA ALA A 231 -9.18 -6.51 3.90
C ALA A 231 -10.48 -5.76 4.20
N PRO A 232 -10.66 -5.14 5.38
CA PRO A 232 -11.88 -4.38 5.63
C PRO A 232 -11.96 -3.12 4.76
N ALA A 233 -10.84 -2.52 4.33
CA ALA A 233 -10.87 -1.42 3.36
C ALA A 233 -11.38 -1.87 1.98
N THR A 234 -10.90 -3.00 1.45
CA THR A 234 -11.38 -3.56 0.18
C THR A 234 -12.85 -3.96 0.26
N ALA A 235 -13.27 -4.59 1.36
CA ALA A 235 -14.68 -4.92 1.59
C ALA A 235 -15.57 -3.67 1.65
N LEU A 236 -15.13 -2.63 2.36
CA LEU A 236 -15.84 -1.37 2.48
C LEU A 236 -15.95 -0.63 1.14
N ALA A 237 -14.87 -0.59 0.35
CA ALA A 237 -14.89 -0.02 -1.00
C ALA A 237 -15.82 -0.80 -1.93
N TYR A 238 -15.82 -2.14 -1.88
CA TYR A 238 -16.76 -2.98 -2.64
C TYR A 238 -18.21 -2.72 -2.24
N MET A 239 -18.49 -2.59 -0.94
CA MET A 239 -19.82 -2.24 -0.43
C MET A 239 -20.28 -0.87 -0.95
N PHE A 240 -19.39 0.11 -0.87
CA PHE A 240 -19.67 1.49 -1.27
C PHE A 240 -19.86 1.64 -2.78
N TRP A 241 -18.95 1.11 -3.60
CA TRP A 241 -18.96 1.33 -5.05
C TRP A 241 -19.97 0.43 -5.77
N LEU A 242 -20.11 -0.83 -5.33
CA LEU A 242 -20.90 -1.81 -6.07
C LEU A 242 -22.20 -2.18 -5.34
N ARG A 243 -22.26 -2.24 -4.01
CA ARG A 243 -23.41 -2.84 -3.29
C ARG A 243 -24.45 -1.86 -2.74
N ASP A 244 -24.55 -0.66 -3.32
CA ASP A 244 -25.56 0.37 -2.96
C ASP A 244 -25.47 0.88 -1.51
N PHE A 245 -24.35 0.68 -0.83
CA PHE A 245 -24.19 1.29 0.49
C PHE A 245 -23.73 2.75 0.37
N GLN A 246 -24.16 3.55 1.33
CA GLN A 246 -23.51 4.81 1.68
C GLN A 246 -22.20 4.49 2.42
N LEU A 247 -21.10 5.21 2.15
CA LEU A 247 -19.78 4.88 2.68
C LEU A 247 -19.74 4.84 4.22
N ASP A 248 -20.31 5.85 4.87
CA ASP A 248 -20.29 5.92 6.34
C ASP A 248 -21.20 4.86 6.96
N ALA A 249 -22.35 4.57 6.37
CA ALA A 249 -23.23 3.50 6.82
C ALA A 249 -22.56 2.12 6.69
N ALA A 250 -21.86 1.87 5.59
CA ALA A 250 -21.07 0.64 5.41
C ALA A 250 -19.92 0.55 6.42
N TYR A 251 -19.26 1.66 6.71
CA TYR A 251 -18.17 1.72 7.69
C TYR A 251 -18.67 1.36 9.09
N GLU A 252 -19.80 1.94 9.52
CA GLU A 252 -20.42 1.63 10.81
C GLU A 252 -20.90 0.18 10.88
N LEU A 253 -21.53 -0.34 9.83
CA LEU A 253 -21.94 -1.75 9.75
C LEU A 253 -20.74 -2.69 9.91
N LEU A 254 -19.66 -2.43 9.16
CA LEU A 254 -18.47 -3.26 9.17
C LEU A 254 -17.81 -3.21 10.56
N ARG A 255 -17.59 -2.00 11.12
CA ARG A 255 -16.95 -1.84 12.43
C ARG A 255 -17.79 -2.34 13.60
N GLY A 256 -19.12 -2.28 13.48
CA GLY A 256 -20.04 -2.86 14.46
C GLY A 256 -19.95 -4.38 14.52
N LYS A 257 -19.48 -5.03 13.45
CA LYS A 257 -19.30 -6.49 13.38
C LYS A 257 -17.87 -6.94 13.61
N ARG A 258 -16.88 -6.14 13.20
CA ARG A 258 -15.45 -6.44 13.35
C ARG A 258 -14.70 -5.18 13.74
N MET A 259 -14.04 -5.21 14.89
CA MET A 259 -13.17 -4.10 15.31
C MET A 259 -11.95 -4.01 14.39
N CYS A 260 -11.90 -2.97 13.56
CA CYS A 260 -10.83 -2.75 12.58
C CYS A 260 -10.68 -1.26 12.23
N SER A 261 -9.65 -0.93 11.46
CA SER A 261 -9.37 0.42 10.95
C SER A 261 -9.18 0.39 9.42
N PRO A 262 -10.27 0.41 8.64
CA PRO A 262 -10.23 0.27 7.17
C PRO A 262 -9.74 1.53 6.43
N ARG A 263 -9.12 2.50 7.12
CA ARG A 263 -8.63 3.77 6.54
C ARG A 263 -9.61 4.39 5.55
N ILE A 264 -10.79 4.76 6.03
CA ILE A 264 -11.91 5.29 5.22
C ILE A 264 -11.50 6.45 4.28
N GLU A 265 -10.56 7.29 4.70
CA GLU A 265 -10.02 8.39 3.88
C GLU A 265 -9.31 7.91 2.60
N ALA A 266 -8.68 6.73 2.63
CA ALA A 266 -8.08 6.12 1.44
C ALA A 266 -9.16 5.73 0.43
N ILE A 267 -10.34 5.30 0.89
CA ILE A 267 -11.48 4.93 0.04
C ILE A 267 -12.11 6.19 -0.56
N ARG A 268 -12.33 7.24 0.24
CA ARG A 268 -12.79 8.55 -0.27
C ARG A 268 -11.87 9.07 -1.37
N SER A 269 -10.57 9.07 -1.10
CA SER A 269 -9.56 9.54 -2.03
C SER A 269 -9.50 8.68 -3.30
N ALA A 270 -9.59 7.35 -3.18
CA ALA A 270 -9.67 6.45 -4.34
C ALA A 270 -10.94 6.66 -5.18
N THR A 271 -12.05 7.02 -4.52
CA THR A 271 -13.32 7.34 -5.20
C THR A 271 -13.18 8.63 -6.03
N VAL A 272 -12.52 9.64 -5.47
CA VAL A 272 -12.18 10.87 -6.20
C VAL A 272 -11.24 10.58 -7.37
N ASP A 273 -10.23 9.72 -7.18
CA ASP A 273 -9.30 9.35 -8.26
C ASP A 273 -10.03 8.71 -9.46
N LEU A 274 -11.07 7.92 -9.19
CA LEU A 274 -11.85 7.24 -10.23
C LEU A 274 -12.78 8.20 -11.00
N LEU A 275 -13.46 9.11 -10.30
CA LEU A 275 -14.52 9.95 -10.88
C LEU A 275 -14.04 11.31 -11.36
N VAL A 276 -13.10 11.91 -10.62
CA VAL A 276 -12.58 13.24 -10.90
C VAL A 276 -11.30 13.15 -11.72
N GLY A 277 -10.60 12.03 -11.62
CA GLY A 277 -9.30 11.82 -12.22
C GLY A 277 -8.20 12.50 -11.41
N SER A 278 -7.09 11.78 -11.26
CA SER A 278 -5.82 12.38 -10.87
C SER A 278 -4.84 12.18 -12.02
N GLU A 279 -4.44 13.27 -12.67
CA GLU A 279 -3.40 13.15 -13.68
C GLU A 279 -2.04 12.94 -12.98
N PRO A 280 -1.23 11.98 -13.44
CA PRO A 280 0.13 11.85 -12.96
C PRO A 280 0.92 13.16 -13.14
N VAL A 281 1.64 13.54 -12.10
CA VAL A 281 2.45 14.75 -12.04
C VAL A 281 3.93 14.37 -12.14
N PRO A 282 4.69 14.97 -13.06
CA PRO A 282 6.14 14.83 -13.09
C PRO A 282 6.76 15.42 -11.83
N VAL A 283 7.55 14.62 -11.13
CA VAL A 283 8.26 14.96 -9.90
C VAL A 283 9.74 14.74 -10.12
N THR A 284 10.53 15.71 -9.67
CA THR A 284 11.99 15.63 -9.68
C THR A 284 12.49 15.60 -8.25
N ILE A 285 13.16 14.51 -7.87
CA ILE A 285 13.87 14.38 -6.60
C ILE A 285 15.35 14.49 -6.90
N ALA A 286 16.00 15.53 -6.38
CA ALA A 286 17.40 15.81 -6.64
C ALA A 286 18.16 15.94 -5.32
N VAL A 287 19.31 15.28 -5.21
CA VAL A 287 20.22 15.46 -4.09
C VAL A 287 21.58 15.90 -4.59
N PHE A 288 22.22 16.79 -3.86
CA PHE A 288 23.62 17.12 -4.09
C PHE A 288 24.48 16.45 -3.01
N ARG A 289 25.51 15.72 -3.42
CA ARG A 289 26.50 15.16 -2.49
C ARG A 289 27.90 15.47 -3.00
N THR A 290 28.72 16.02 -2.12
CA THR A 290 30.17 16.12 -2.32
C THR A 290 30.82 14.83 -1.82
N GLY A 291 31.69 14.21 -2.62
CA GLY A 291 32.42 13.01 -2.21
C GLY A 291 32.77 12.09 -3.38
N THR A 292 33.26 10.90 -3.05
CA THR A 292 33.67 9.85 -4.00
C THR A 292 32.59 8.82 -4.28
N ALA A 293 31.37 9.02 -3.75
CA ALA A 293 30.26 8.10 -3.96
C ALA A 293 29.89 8.02 -5.44
N THR A 294 29.56 6.82 -5.92
CA THR A 294 29.32 6.57 -7.34
C THR A 294 27.97 5.91 -7.62
N ASP A 295 27.40 5.19 -6.65
CA ASP A 295 26.10 4.56 -6.77
C ASP A 295 25.06 5.32 -5.94
N PHE A 296 24.08 5.93 -6.60
CA PHE A 296 23.00 6.67 -5.96
C PHE A 296 21.66 6.08 -6.37
N LYS A 297 20.89 5.62 -5.40
CA LYS A 297 19.55 5.07 -5.60
C LYS A 297 18.55 5.65 -4.62
N ILE A 298 17.26 5.55 -4.94
CA ILE A 298 16.14 5.81 -4.04
C ILE A 298 15.30 4.53 -3.91
N ALA A 299 14.92 4.18 -2.68
CA ALA A 299 13.90 3.16 -2.39
C ALA A 299 12.68 3.81 -1.72
N GLY A 300 11.52 3.17 -1.79
CA GLY A 300 10.24 3.72 -1.35
C GLY A 300 9.43 4.23 -2.55
N LEU A 301 8.88 5.44 -2.46
CA LEU A 301 7.99 6.00 -3.49
C LEU A 301 6.85 5.04 -3.85
N ASP A 302 6.45 5.03 -5.12
CA ASP A 302 5.47 4.15 -5.74
C ASP A 302 5.96 2.71 -5.96
N VAL A 303 7.27 2.44 -5.76
CA VAL A 303 7.87 1.12 -5.99
C VAL A 303 8.12 0.31 -4.71
N GLY A 304 8.06 0.96 -3.55
CA GLY A 304 8.30 0.35 -2.25
C GLY A 304 9.76 0.17 -1.86
N TRP A 305 9.95 -0.43 -0.68
CA TRP A 305 11.27 -0.52 -0.03
C TRP A 305 12.17 -1.62 -0.58
N HIS A 306 11.63 -2.58 -1.33
CA HIS A 306 12.38 -3.70 -1.90
C HIS A 306 13.04 -3.38 -3.25
N GLN A 307 12.53 -2.37 -3.95
CA GLN A 307 13.04 -1.92 -5.23
C GLN A 307 13.85 -0.63 -5.06
N GLN A 308 15.00 -0.54 -5.73
CA GLN A 308 15.87 0.63 -5.70
C GLN A 308 15.99 1.23 -7.10
N LEU A 309 15.61 2.50 -7.23
CA LEU A 309 15.62 3.27 -8.46
C LEU A 309 16.94 4.05 -8.58
N PRO A 310 17.75 3.87 -9.64
CA PRO A 310 18.99 4.60 -9.83
C PRO A 310 18.72 6.09 -10.11
N LEU A 311 19.63 6.95 -9.63
CA LEU A 311 19.64 8.38 -9.92
C LEU A 311 20.66 8.68 -11.02
N GLU A 312 20.31 9.61 -11.88
CA GLU A 312 21.17 10.08 -12.96
C GLU A 312 21.88 11.37 -12.55
N ARG A 313 23.13 11.52 -12.99
CA ARG A 313 23.88 12.75 -12.73
C ARG A 313 23.44 13.84 -13.70
N GLU A 314 22.86 14.91 -13.16
CA GLU A 314 22.44 16.08 -13.93
C GLU A 314 23.66 16.84 -14.47
N PRO A 315 23.74 17.04 -15.81
CA PRO A 315 24.83 17.79 -16.42
C PRO A 315 24.91 19.23 -15.90
N GLY A 316 26.12 19.71 -15.64
CA GLY A 316 26.39 21.10 -15.27
C GLY A 316 26.16 21.45 -13.79
N THR A 317 25.22 20.80 -13.10
CA THR A 317 24.98 21.01 -11.66
C THR A 317 25.68 19.98 -10.79
N GLY A 318 25.93 18.78 -11.33
CA GLY A 318 26.50 17.65 -10.59
C GLY A 318 25.55 17.04 -9.56
N ARG A 319 24.27 17.41 -9.57
CA ARG A 319 23.22 16.81 -8.73
C ARG A 319 22.92 15.39 -9.22
N MET A 320 22.53 14.53 -8.30
CA MET A 320 21.96 13.22 -8.61
C MET A 320 20.45 13.36 -8.60
N VAL A 321 19.79 12.97 -9.68
CA VAL A 321 18.39 13.30 -9.96
C VAL A 321 17.60 12.05 -10.34
N LEU A 322 16.41 11.92 -9.77
CA LEU A 322 15.37 10.99 -10.19
C LEU A 322 14.19 11.80 -10.72
N ASN A 323 13.88 11.62 -12.00
CA ASN A 323 12.64 12.10 -12.59
C ASN A 323 11.63 10.96 -12.57
N ARG A 324 10.47 11.18 -11.95
CA ARG A 324 9.43 10.17 -11.83
C ARG A 324 8.06 10.80 -11.96
N VAL A 325 7.18 10.12 -12.68
CA VAL A 325 5.79 10.55 -12.83
C VAL A 325 4.99 9.87 -11.74
N LEU A 326 4.48 10.67 -10.79
CA LEU A 326 3.79 10.20 -9.60
C LEU A 326 2.36 10.73 -9.58
N GLN A 327 1.45 9.92 -9.08
CA GLN A 327 0.09 10.39 -8.83
C GLN A 327 0.07 11.36 -7.63
N PRO A 328 -0.96 12.20 -7.49
CA PRO A 328 -1.10 13.04 -6.32
C PRO A 328 -1.14 12.23 -5.02
N GLY A 329 -0.32 12.59 -4.06
CA GLY A 329 -0.18 11.85 -2.82
C GLY A 329 1.14 12.11 -2.09
N LYS A 330 1.28 11.50 -0.92
CA LYS A 330 2.49 11.63 -0.08
C LYS A 330 3.28 10.32 -0.12
N TYR A 331 4.52 10.41 -0.57
CA TYR A 331 5.38 9.27 -0.83
C TYR A 331 6.62 9.31 0.05
N ALA A 332 6.76 8.35 0.96
CA ALA A 332 7.99 8.18 1.74
C ALA A 332 9.09 7.53 0.88
N TYR A 333 10.33 7.94 1.06
CA TYR A 333 11.48 7.37 0.37
C TYR A 333 12.77 7.54 1.17
N LYS A 334 13.82 6.83 0.76
CA LYS A 334 15.14 6.92 1.37
C LYS A 334 16.22 6.73 0.30
N PHE A 335 17.35 7.40 0.47
CA PHE A 335 18.49 7.22 -0.42
C PHE A 335 19.27 5.98 -0.03
N VAL A 336 19.78 5.28 -1.03
CA VAL A 336 20.77 4.22 -0.89
C VAL A 336 22.01 4.67 -1.66
N VAL A 337 23.04 5.08 -0.94
CA VAL A 337 24.29 5.62 -1.52
C VAL A 337 25.43 4.66 -1.23
N ASP A 338 26.02 4.06 -2.27
CA ASP A 338 27.00 2.98 -2.18
C ASP A 338 26.55 1.87 -1.19
N GLY A 339 25.29 1.45 -1.29
CA GLY A 339 24.67 0.46 -0.41
C GLY A 339 24.22 0.96 0.98
N HIS A 340 24.53 2.21 1.35
CA HIS A 340 24.18 2.76 2.67
C HIS A 340 22.86 3.51 2.63
N TRP A 341 21.93 3.08 3.50
CA TRP A 341 20.61 3.72 3.65
C TRP A 341 20.71 5.02 4.44
N THR A 342 20.28 6.12 3.83
CA THR A 342 20.41 7.46 4.41
C THR A 342 19.26 8.36 3.96
N TYR A 343 18.92 9.36 4.78
CA TYR A 343 17.99 10.41 4.39
C TYR A 343 18.78 11.69 4.11
N SER A 344 18.23 12.56 3.28
CA SER A 344 18.75 13.92 3.07
C SER A 344 18.11 14.86 4.08
N ALA A 345 18.91 15.59 4.86
CA ALA A 345 18.40 16.63 5.76
C ALA A 345 17.82 17.84 5.00
N ASP A 346 18.17 17.99 3.72
CA ASP A 346 17.66 19.07 2.86
C ASP A 346 16.25 18.79 2.33
N HIS A 347 15.75 17.57 2.52
CA HIS A 347 14.44 17.14 2.04
C HIS A 347 13.46 16.99 3.21
N PRO A 348 12.14 17.17 3.00
CA PRO A 348 11.14 16.92 4.03
C PRO A 348 11.28 15.51 4.61
N THR A 349 11.13 15.38 5.93
CA THR A 349 11.31 14.12 6.65
C THR A 349 10.02 13.63 7.30
N LEU A 350 9.87 12.32 7.34
CA LEU A 350 8.81 11.60 8.02
C LEU A 350 9.46 10.63 9.02
N GLN A 351 9.05 10.69 10.28
CA GLN A 351 9.48 9.74 11.29
C GLN A 351 8.64 8.46 11.17
N ASP A 352 9.30 7.31 11.01
CA ASP A 352 8.68 5.99 10.95
C ASP A 352 9.43 5.07 11.91
N GLY A 353 8.86 4.80 13.08
CA GLY A 353 9.58 4.01 14.07
C GLY A 353 10.79 4.75 14.65
N ASN A 354 11.92 4.06 14.67
CA ASN A 354 13.25 4.63 14.93
C ASN A 354 13.93 5.11 13.64
N ASN A 355 13.27 4.98 12.48
CA ASN A 355 13.79 5.41 11.20
C ASN A 355 13.28 6.80 10.84
N THR A 356 14.16 7.57 10.22
CA THR A 356 13.79 8.80 9.53
C THR A 356 13.87 8.54 8.02
N ASN A 357 12.76 8.80 7.34
CA ASN A 357 12.63 8.74 5.89
C ASN A 357 12.46 10.15 5.34
N ASN A 358 12.79 10.36 4.07
CA ASN A 358 12.30 11.54 3.36
C ASN A 358 10.89 11.29 2.86
N TYR A 359 10.19 12.36 2.46
CA TYR A 359 8.97 12.23 1.67
C TYR A 359 8.88 13.30 0.60
N VAL A 360 8.08 13.02 -0.42
CA VAL A 360 7.61 14.01 -1.40
C VAL A 360 6.09 14.03 -1.37
N GLU A 361 5.53 15.23 -1.32
CA GLU A 361 4.09 15.46 -1.45
C GLU A 361 3.80 15.99 -2.85
N VAL A 362 3.08 15.19 -3.61
CA VAL A 362 2.70 15.46 -4.99
C VAL A 362 1.30 16.04 -4.97
N LEU A 363 1.19 17.31 -5.29
CA LEU A 363 -0.09 17.99 -5.37
C LEU A 363 -0.73 17.72 -6.73
N GLY A 364 -2.03 17.43 -6.75
CA GLY A 364 -2.78 17.29 -7.98
C GLY A 364 -2.87 18.60 -8.76
N ARG A 365 -3.17 18.50 -10.06
CA ARG A 365 -3.56 19.65 -10.86
C ARG A 365 -4.88 20.22 -10.34
N GLU A 366 -5.15 21.48 -10.64
CA GLU A 366 -6.45 22.09 -10.34
C GLU A 366 -7.57 21.24 -10.95
N VAL A 367 -8.53 20.87 -10.11
CA VAL A 367 -9.71 20.13 -10.53
C VAL A 367 -10.58 21.06 -11.37
N PRO A 368 -11.05 20.62 -12.56
CA PRO A 368 -11.97 21.40 -13.37
C PRO A 368 -13.16 21.89 -12.55
N GLU A 369 -13.60 23.14 -12.75
CA GLU A 369 -14.64 23.79 -11.93
C GLU A 369 -15.91 22.94 -11.78
N HIS A 370 -16.31 22.26 -12.85
CA HIS A 370 -17.49 21.39 -12.85
C HIS A 370 -17.36 20.12 -11.97
N LEU A 371 -16.14 19.71 -11.60
CA LEU A 371 -15.87 18.54 -10.74
C LEU A 371 -15.49 18.91 -9.30
N GLN A 372 -15.25 20.19 -9.00
CA GLN A 372 -14.82 20.64 -7.67
C GLN A 372 -15.86 20.33 -6.58
N LEU A 373 -17.15 20.52 -6.89
CA LEU A 373 -18.23 20.18 -5.96
C LEU A 373 -18.31 18.68 -5.69
N ALA A 374 -18.09 17.85 -6.70
CA ALA A 374 -18.05 16.39 -6.55
C ALA A 374 -16.86 15.97 -5.67
N GLN A 375 -15.66 16.50 -5.94
CA GLN A 375 -14.49 16.26 -5.11
C GLN A 375 -14.72 16.67 -3.65
N GLN A 376 -15.23 17.88 -3.41
CA GLN A 376 -15.46 18.39 -2.06
C GLN A 376 -16.47 17.52 -1.31
N ARG A 377 -17.57 17.12 -1.97
CA ARG A 377 -18.57 16.20 -1.40
C ARG A 377 -17.94 14.86 -1.04
N LEU A 378 -17.24 14.22 -1.96
CA LEU A 378 -16.72 12.84 -1.79
C LEU A 378 -15.62 12.75 -0.72
N LEU A 379 -14.85 13.81 -0.49
CA LEU A 379 -13.81 13.85 0.55
C LEU A 379 -14.36 14.11 1.96
N GLN A 380 -15.61 14.54 2.09
CA GLN A 380 -16.19 14.87 3.40
C GLN A 380 -16.88 13.67 4.06
N PRO A 381 -16.93 13.62 5.41
CA PRO A 381 -17.88 12.78 6.12
C PRO A 381 -19.32 13.09 5.68
N GLY A 382 -20.12 12.05 5.47
CA GLY A 382 -21.48 12.12 4.93
C GLY A 382 -21.55 12.29 3.41
N GLY A 383 -20.41 12.43 2.72
CA GLY A 383 -20.35 12.45 1.27
C GLY A 383 -20.80 11.12 0.67
N ASP A 384 -21.74 11.16 -0.27
CA ASP A 384 -22.22 9.98 -1.00
C ASP A 384 -22.12 10.15 -2.50
N LEU A 385 -22.03 9.03 -3.22
CA LEU A 385 -22.14 8.98 -4.68
C LEU A 385 -23.54 9.39 -5.13
N THR A 386 -23.59 10.18 -6.21
CA THR A 386 -24.83 10.33 -6.98
C THR A 386 -25.17 9.04 -7.72
N GLU A 387 -26.40 8.93 -8.23
CA GLU A 387 -26.81 7.75 -9.00
C GLU A 387 -25.99 7.61 -10.29
N GLU A 388 -25.69 8.73 -10.96
CA GLU A 388 -24.87 8.78 -12.16
C GLU A 388 -23.42 8.35 -11.89
N GLU A 389 -22.79 8.89 -10.84
CA GLU A 389 -21.42 8.48 -10.44
C GLU A 389 -21.36 7.01 -10.05
N ARG A 390 -22.39 6.50 -9.37
CA ARG A 390 -22.49 5.08 -9.01
C ARG A 390 -22.63 4.21 -10.26
N ALA A 391 -23.41 4.63 -11.25
CA ALA A 391 -23.53 3.94 -12.53
C ALA A 391 -22.20 3.93 -13.30
N GLU A 392 -21.47 5.06 -13.32
CA GLU A 392 -20.14 5.15 -13.92
C GLU A 392 -19.14 4.19 -13.25
N LEU A 393 -19.08 4.18 -11.92
CA LEU A 393 -18.21 3.26 -11.17
C LEU A 393 -18.57 1.79 -11.45
N ARG A 394 -19.85 1.45 -11.57
CA ARG A 394 -20.28 0.08 -11.91
C ARG A 394 -19.82 -0.32 -13.31
N MET A 395 -20.01 0.55 -14.30
CA MET A 395 -19.54 0.29 -15.66
C MET A 395 -18.02 0.10 -15.70
N MET A 396 -17.28 0.89 -14.91
CA MET A 396 -15.83 0.86 -14.87
C MET A 396 -15.28 -0.37 -14.13
N LEU A 397 -15.84 -0.70 -12.96
CA LEU A 397 -15.28 -1.70 -12.04
C LEU A 397 -15.95 -3.08 -12.15
N CYS A 398 -17.20 -3.13 -12.63
CA CYS A 398 -17.99 -4.34 -12.68
C CYS A 398 -18.69 -4.54 -14.04
N PRO A 399 -17.95 -4.59 -15.16
CA PRO A 399 -18.53 -5.01 -16.45
C PRO A 399 -18.91 -6.51 -16.48
N TRP A 400 -18.68 -7.24 -15.38
CA TRP A 400 -18.77 -8.69 -15.31
C TRP A 400 -20.20 -9.19 -15.09
N ALA A 401 -20.53 -10.30 -15.74
CA ALA A 401 -21.83 -10.97 -15.58
C ALA A 401 -22.10 -11.46 -14.15
N SER A 402 -21.07 -11.61 -13.31
CA SER A 402 -21.17 -12.05 -11.91
C SER A 402 -22.11 -11.20 -11.05
N HIS A 403 -22.41 -9.96 -11.46
CA HIS A 403 -23.32 -9.07 -10.74
C HIS A 403 -24.55 -8.67 -11.57
N ALA A 404 -24.79 -9.29 -12.73
CA ALA A 404 -25.96 -9.00 -13.57
C ALA A 404 -27.28 -9.21 -12.81
N ALA A 405 -27.33 -10.20 -11.91
CA ALA A 405 -28.49 -10.46 -11.05
C ALA A 405 -28.73 -9.36 -9.99
N LEU A 406 -27.71 -8.57 -9.63
CA LEU A 406 -27.84 -7.48 -8.66
C LEU A 406 -28.33 -6.18 -9.29
N TYR A 407 -28.02 -5.94 -10.57
CA TYR A 407 -28.27 -4.65 -11.23
C TYR A 407 -29.23 -4.73 -12.44
N GLY A 408 -29.59 -5.92 -12.90
CA GLY A 408 -30.35 -6.13 -14.14
C GLY A 408 -29.45 -6.19 -15.39
N GLU A 409 -29.97 -6.72 -16.49
CA GLU A 409 -29.26 -6.77 -17.79
C GLU A 409 -28.95 -5.35 -18.29
N PRO A 410 -27.71 -5.06 -18.76
CA PRO A 410 -27.38 -3.77 -19.32
C PRO A 410 -28.21 -3.52 -20.57
N THR A 411 -29.12 -2.55 -20.53
CA THR A 411 -29.95 -2.19 -21.67
C THR A 411 -29.11 -1.45 -22.72
N GLY A 412 -28.69 -2.17 -23.76
CA GLY A 412 -28.36 -1.57 -25.06
C GLY A 412 -26.94 -1.03 -25.29
N ALA A 413 -25.98 -1.23 -24.39
CA ALA A 413 -24.57 -0.95 -24.68
C ALA A 413 -23.85 -2.24 -25.12
N ALA A 414 -23.14 -2.20 -26.25
CA ALA A 414 -22.32 -3.32 -26.70
C ALA A 414 -21.35 -3.72 -25.58
N GLN A 415 -21.44 -4.96 -25.10
CA GLN A 415 -20.49 -5.50 -24.14
C GLN A 415 -19.09 -5.40 -24.76
N PRO A 416 -18.14 -4.65 -24.16
CA PRO A 416 -16.78 -4.61 -24.66
C PRO A 416 -16.21 -6.03 -24.63
N ASP A 417 -15.37 -6.38 -25.60
CA ASP A 417 -14.75 -7.71 -25.68
C ASP A 417 -13.94 -8.01 -24.41
N MET A 418 -14.54 -8.81 -23.53
CA MET A 418 -14.11 -9.03 -22.14
C MET A 418 -12.79 -9.81 -22.03
N ALA A 419 -12.37 -10.49 -23.11
CA ALA A 419 -11.10 -11.22 -23.16
C ALA A 419 -9.89 -10.33 -23.50
N ALA A 420 -10.12 -9.09 -23.95
CA ALA A 420 -9.10 -8.15 -24.40
C ALA A 420 -8.85 -6.97 -23.45
N ILE A 421 -9.58 -6.88 -22.32
CA ILE A 421 -9.43 -5.77 -21.37
C ILE A 421 -8.34 -6.11 -20.35
N ASP A 422 -7.10 -5.74 -20.67
CA ASP A 422 -6.03 -5.65 -19.70
C ASP A 422 -6.28 -4.43 -18.79
N PHE A 423 -6.84 -4.68 -17.62
CA PHE A 423 -7.15 -3.66 -16.62
C PHE A 423 -5.91 -3.15 -15.87
N ASP A 424 -4.72 -3.73 -16.09
CA ASP A 424 -3.50 -3.24 -15.46
C ASP A 424 -3.10 -1.83 -15.96
N ASP A 425 -3.53 -1.42 -17.16
CA ASP A 425 -3.18 -0.12 -17.73
C ASP A 425 -4.29 0.94 -17.74
N ARG A 426 -5.57 0.57 -17.49
CA ARG A 426 -6.72 1.51 -17.62
C ARG A 426 -7.28 2.04 -16.30
N LEU A 427 -7.13 1.32 -15.20
CA LEU A 427 -7.55 1.82 -13.88
C LEU A 427 -6.40 2.61 -13.26
N PRO A 428 -6.68 3.82 -12.72
CA PRO A 428 -5.67 4.79 -12.33
C PRO A 428 -4.60 4.21 -11.43
#